data_AF-A0A356V294-F1
#
_entry.id   AF-A0A356V294-F1
#
_cell.length_a   1.000
_cell.length_b   1.000
_cell.length_c   1.000
_cell.angle_alpha   90.00
_cell.angle_beta   90.00
_cell.angle_gamma   90.00
#
_symmetry.space_group_name_H-M   'P 1'
#
loop_
_entity.id
_entity.type
_entity.pdbx_description
1 polymer ?
#
loop_
_entity_poly.entity_id
_entity_poly.type
_entity_poly.pdbx_seq_one_letter_code
_entity_poly.pdbx_strand_id
1 'polypeptide(L)'
;MLRDILSGKDPQVTSVANIISRISPDILLINGFDFDTGNVALASFANLLAKNGTPYSHLFALRPNRGMRTGLDMDGDGKTGTPRDAQGYGAFQGQNGMAILSRFPIDRDNVQDFSAMLWVDFPNALLPEIDGKPFPSSQALNAQRLSTTGHWVVPITLPAGTINLLAFHATPPVFDGDEDRNGKRNHDEVTFWISYLDGKLQIPPMQGPFVILGNANLDPHDGDG
;
A
#
# COMPACT_ATOMS: atom_id res chain seq x y z
N MET A 1 -12.93 -12.10 0.39
CA MET A 1 -13.21 -10.98 -0.52
C MET A 1 -13.94 -11.38 -1.81
N LEU A 2 -13.33 -12.07 -2.80
CA LEU A 2 -14.00 -12.36 -4.09
C LEU A 2 -15.37 -13.05 -3.92
N ARG A 3 -15.43 -14.10 -3.09
CA ARG A 3 -16.68 -14.81 -2.77
C ARG A 3 -17.76 -13.84 -2.27
N ASP A 4 -17.37 -12.92 -1.40
CA ASP A 4 -18.28 -12.01 -0.72
C ASP A 4 -18.80 -10.95 -1.71
N ILE A 5 -17.93 -10.46 -2.62
CA ILE A 5 -18.31 -9.60 -3.76
C ILE A 5 -19.29 -10.33 -4.69
N LEU A 6 -18.97 -11.55 -5.12
CA LEU A 6 -19.81 -12.31 -6.06
C LEU A 6 -21.17 -12.68 -5.45
N SER A 7 -21.23 -12.87 -4.13
CA SER A 7 -22.49 -13.17 -3.46
C SER A 7 -23.50 -12.02 -3.55
N GLY A 8 -23.03 -10.77 -3.61
CA GLY A 8 -23.85 -9.56 -3.54
C GLY A 8 -24.65 -9.40 -2.25
N LYS A 9 -24.33 -10.21 -1.21
CA LYS A 9 -25.08 -10.25 0.06
C LYS A 9 -24.26 -9.78 1.25
N ASP A 10 -22.96 -9.61 1.06
CA ASP A 10 -22.08 -9.13 2.12
C ASP A 10 -22.42 -7.66 2.46
N PRO A 11 -22.84 -7.36 3.71
CA PRO A 11 -23.25 -6.01 4.08
C PRO A 11 -22.13 -4.98 3.99
N GLN A 12 -20.88 -5.38 4.24
CA GLN A 12 -19.73 -4.49 4.17
C GLN A 12 -19.42 -4.11 2.72
N VAL A 13 -19.34 -5.12 1.84
CA VAL A 13 -19.12 -4.89 0.40
C VAL A 13 -20.24 -4.02 -0.18
N THR A 14 -21.49 -4.30 0.17
CA THR A 14 -22.64 -3.54 -0.31
C THR A 14 -22.61 -2.09 0.18
N SER A 15 -22.26 -1.87 1.45
CA SER A 15 -22.15 -0.53 2.03
C SER A 15 -21.06 0.30 1.35
N VAL A 16 -19.87 -0.28 1.16
CA VAL A 16 -18.75 0.37 0.46
C VAL A 16 -19.14 0.68 -0.99
N ALA A 17 -19.74 -0.27 -1.71
CA ALA A 17 -20.20 -0.06 -3.08
C ALA A 17 -21.24 1.07 -3.19
N ASN A 18 -22.18 1.15 -2.24
CA ASN A 18 -23.20 2.21 -2.21
C ASN A 18 -22.57 3.59 -1.94
N ILE A 19 -21.62 3.68 -1.01
CA ILE A 19 -20.90 4.94 -0.73
C ILE A 19 -20.16 5.41 -1.99
N ILE A 20 -19.38 4.51 -2.62
CA ILE A 20 -18.64 4.83 -3.85
C ILE A 20 -19.59 5.23 -4.97
N SER A 21 -20.72 4.54 -5.13
CA SER A 21 -21.67 4.84 -6.21
C SER A 21 -22.38 6.18 -6.00
N ARG A 22 -22.62 6.56 -4.74
CA ARG A 22 -23.22 7.85 -4.39
C ARG A 22 -22.26 9.01 -4.57
N ILE A 23 -21.00 8.87 -4.14
CA ILE A 23 -19.97 9.90 -4.29
C ILE A 23 -19.51 9.99 -5.75
N SER A 24 -19.45 8.84 -6.43
CA SER A 24 -19.10 8.68 -7.83
C SER A 24 -17.75 9.32 -8.23
N PRO A 25 -16.64 9.03 -7.52
CA PRO A 25 -15.35 9.67 -7.83
C PRO A 25 -14.87 9.35 -9.25
N ASP A 26 -14.03 10.22 -9.81
CA ASP A 26 -13.41 9.99 -11.12
C ASP A 26 -12.25 8.98 -11.03
N ILE A 27 -11.50 9.06 -9.94
CA ILE A 27 -10.35 8.23 -9.61
C ILE A 27 -10.46 7.85 -8.13
N LEU A 28 -10.31 6.56 -7.83
CA LEU A 28 -10.46 6.01 -6.48
C LEU A 28 -9.29 5.10 -6.15
N LEU A 29 -8.62 5.34 -5.02
CA LEU A 29 -7.74 4.39 -4.36
C LEU A 29 -8.51 3.66 -3.26
N ILE A 30 -8.45 2.33 -3.25
CA ILE A 30 -8.99 1.46 -2.20
C ILE A 30 -7.83 0.78 -1.50
N ASN A 31 -7.68 1.03 -0.21
CA ASN A 31 -6.75 0.32 0.66
C ASN A 31 -7.46 -0.86 1.35
N GLY A 32 -6.70 -1.90 1.71
CA GLY A 32 -7.27 -3.10 2.29
C GLY A 32 -7.97 -4.00 1.25
N PHE A 33 -7.70 -3.83 -0.04
CA PHE A 33 -8.27 -4.66 -1.09
C PHE A 33 -7.36 -5.87 -1.37
N ASP A 34 -7.89 -7.09 -1.20
CA ASP A 34 -7.12 -8.30 -1.42
C ASP A 34 -6.70 -8.42 -2.89
N PHE A 35 -5.39 -8.62 -3.10
CA PHE A 35 -4.81 -8.82 -4.42
C PHE A 35 -4.89 -10.28 -4.84
N ASP A 36 -5.33 -10.50 -6.08
CA ASP A 36 -5.20 -11.76 -6.79
C ASP A 36 -4.52 -11.50 -8.15
N THR A 37 -3.67 -12.42 -8.62
CA THR A 37 -2.85 -12.22 -9.82
C THR A 37 -3.67 -11.89 -11.08
N GLY A 38 -4.93 -12.32 -11.14
CA GLY A 38 -5.83 -12.06 -12.26
C GLY A 38 -6.66 -10.78 -12.11
N ASN A 39 -6.55 -10.07 -10.98
CA ASN A 39 -7.43 -8.98 -10.58
C ASN A 39 -8.93 -9.34 -10.66
N VAL A 40 -9.27 -10.62 -10.44
CA VAL A 40 -10.64 -11.14 -10.54
C VAL A 40 -11.53 -10.51 -9.47
N ALA A 41 -11.02 -10.33 -8.25
CA ALA A 41 -11.73 -9.62 -7.18
C ALA A 41 -12.00 -8.16 -7.57
N LEU A 42 -10.98 -7.47 -8.08
CA LEU A 42 -11.07 -6.06 -8.48
C LEU A 42 -12.03 -5.86 -9.65
N ALA A 43 -11.95 -6.71 -10.67
CA ALA A 43 -12.88 -6.69 -11.80
C ALA A 43 -14.32 -6.98 -11.38
N SER A 44 -14.52 -7.95 -10.46
CA SER A 44 -15.85 -8.25 -9.91
C SER A 44 -16.41 -7.07 -9.11
N PHE A 45 -15.57 -6.36 -8.35
CA PHE A 45 -15.98 -5.17 -7.62
C PHE A 45 -16.32 -4.01 -8.56
N ALA A 46 -15.51 -3.78 -9.60
CA ALA A 46 -15.82 -2.79 -10.64
C ALA A 46 -17.15 -3.08 -11.35
N ASN A 47 -17.45 -4.35 -11.63
CA ASN A 47 -18.74 -4.76 -12.20
C ASN A 47 -19.92 -4.48 -11.25
N LEU A 48 -19.74 -4.67 -9.94
CA LEU A 48 -20.74 -4.29 -8.94
C LEU A 48 -21.00 -2.78 -8.96
N LEU A 49 -19.95 -1.97 -8.99
CA LEU A 49 -20.06 -0.50 -9.07
C LEU A 49 -20.75 -0.05 -10.38
N ALA A 50 -20.43 -0.69 -11.50
CA ALA A 50 -21.08 -0.43 -12.78
C ALA A 50 -22.58 -0.73 -12.75
N LYS A 51 -22.99 -1.84 -12.11
CA LYS A 51 -24.42 -2.17 -11.89
C LYS A 51 -25.14 -1.12 -11.04
N ASN A 52 -24.42 -0.48 -10.13
CA ASN A 52 -24.91 0.62 -9.31
C ASN A 52 -24.81 1.99 -10.00
N GLY A 53 -24.48 2.03 -11.30
CA GLY A 53 -24.43 3.26 -12.10
C GLY A 53 -23.11 4.01 -12.08
N THR A 54 -22.04 3.44 -11.50
CA THR A 54 -20.70 4.06 -11.43
C THR A 54 -19.65 3.14 -12.06
N PRO A 55 -19.53 3.12 -13.40
CA PRO A 55 -18.55 2.29 -14.09
C PRO A 55 -17.13 2.87 -14.00
N TYR A 56 -16.14 2.00 -13.82
CA TYR A 56 -14.72 2.32 -13.96
C TYR A 56 -14.10 1.43 -15.05
N SER A 57 -13.58 2.04 -16.10
CA SER A 57 -13.03 1.33 -17.27
C SER A 57 -11.57 0.94 -17.09
N HIS A 58 -10.87 1.53 -16.13
CA HIS A 58 -9.45 1.32 -15.90
C HIS A 58 -9.20 0.89 -14.46
N LEU A 59 -8.64 -0.31 -14.30
CA LEU A 59 -8.39 -0.96 -13.02
C LEU A 59 -6.90 -1.23 -12.86
N PHE A 60 -6.33 -0.94 -11.71
CA PHE A 60 -4.91 -1.14 -11.47
C PHE A 60 -4.64 -1.62 -10.05
N ALA A 61 -3.82 -2.66 -9.92
CA ALA A 61 -3.29 -3.12 -8.66
C ALA A 61 -1.97 -3.85 -8.94
N LEU A 62 -1.01 -3.71 -8.04
CA LEU A 62 0.22 -4.50 -8.02
C LEU A 62 0.20 -5.41 -6.79
N ARG A 63 1.03 -6.46 -6.84
CA ARG A 63 1.18 -7.38 -5.72
C ARG A 63 1.74 -6.62 -4.50
N PRO A 64 1.02 -6.60 -3.36
CA PRO A 64 1.50 -5.91 -2.16
C PRO A 64 2.60 -6.71 -1.45
N ASN A 65 3.34 -6.05 -0.58
CA ASN A 65 4.28 -6.70 0.35
C ASN A 65 3.56 -7.48 1.46
N ARG A 66 2.30 -7.19 1.74
CA ARG A 66 1.50 -7.88 2.76
C ARG A 66 1.36 -9.37 2.48
N GLY A 67 1.73 -10.17 3.47
CA GLY A 67 1.74 -11.64 3.41
C GLY A 67 2.81 -12.24 2.49
N MET A 68 3.72 -11.44 1.94
CA MET A 68 4.87 -11.95 1.18
C MET A 68 5.89 -12.56 2.16
N ARG A 69 6.07 -13.88 2.07
CA ARG A 69 6.96 -14.63 2.96
C ARG A 69 8.43 -14.22 2.77
N THR A 70 9.13 -13.99 3.88
CA THR A 70 10.57 -13.71 3.91
C THR A 70 11.41 -14.97 4.12
N GLY A 71 10.85 -15.94 4.87
CA GLY A 71 11.60 -17.10 5.36
C GLY A 71 12.50 -16.80 6.56
N LEU A 72 12.38 -15.60 7.15
CA LEU A 72 13.15 -15.13 8.29
C LEU A 72 12.21 -14.90 9.48
N ASP A 73 12.80 -14.80 10.67
CA ASP A 73 12.14 -14.30 11.88
C ASP A 73 12.16 -12.76 11.82
N MET A 74 11.00 -12.15 11.59
CA MET A 74 10.89 -10.70 11.36
C MET A 74 10.41 -9.91 12.59
N ASP A 75 10.08 -10.59 13.69
CA ASP A 75 9.67 -9.97 14.95
C ASP A 75 10.45 -10.45 16.19
N GLY A 76 11.39 -11.37 16.02
CA GLY A 76 12.31 -11.83 17.06
C GLY A 76 11.69 -12.84 18.03
N ASP A 77 10.55 -13.44 17.70
CA ASP A 77 9.88 -14.42 18.55
C ASP A 77 10.49 -15.84 18.49
N GLY A 78 11.51 -16.03 17.63
CA GLY A 78 12.21 -17.29 17.42
C GLY A 78 11.51 -18.26 16.45
N LYS A 79 10.42 -17.84 15.80
CA LYS A 79 9.71 -18.62 14.78
C LYS A 79 9.85 -17.97 13.40
N THR A 80 9.42 -18.71 12.38
CA THR A 80 9.37 -18.20 11.01
C THR A 80 8.06 -18.60 10.36
N GLY A 81 7.65 -17.86 9.33
CA GLY A 81 6.49 -18.20 8.50
C GLY A 81 5.14 -17.85 9.13
N THR A 82 5.12 -17.09 10.23
CA THR A 82 3.91 -16.50 10.78
C THR A 82 3.46 -15.29 9.93
N PRO A 83 2.26 -14.74 10.14
CA PRO A 83 1.84 -13.51 9.49
C PRO A 83 2.73 -12.29 9.78
N ARG A 84 3.42 -12.27 10.93
CA ARG A 84 4.36 -11.20 11.32
C ARG A 84 5.71 -11.33 10.62
N ASP A 85 6.04 -12.52 10.15
CA ASP A 85 7.27 -12.82 9.39
C ASP A 85 7.20 -12.45 7.90
N ALA A 86 6.08 -11.89 7.45
CA ALA A 86 5.95 -11.40 6.08
C ALA A 86 6.56 -10.00 5.92
N GLN A 87 6.88 -9.61 4.68
CA GLN A 87 7.41 -8.26 4.36
C GLN A 87 6.52 -7.14 4.91
N GLY A 88 5.20 -7.30 4.80
CA GLY A 88 4.21 -6.61 5.62
C GLY A 88 3.26 -7.63 6.22
N TYR A 89 2.69 -7.33 7.39
CA TYR A 89 1.80 -8.27 8.08
C TYR A 89 0.68 -8.78 7.15
N GLY A 90 0.51 -10.10 7.10
CA GLY A 90 -0.58 -10.75 6.37
C GLY A 90 -0.56 -12.28 6.48
N ALA A 91 -1.73 -12.88 6.64
CA ALA A 91 -1.95 -14.33 6.74
C ALA A 91 -1.82 -15.05 5.38
N PHE A 92 -1.99 -14.32 4.27
CA PHE A 92 -1.82 -14.85 2.93
C PHE A 92 -1.25 -13.78 1.98
N GLN A 93 -0.61 -14.23 0.91
CA GLN A 93 -0.02 -13.35 -0.09
C GLN A 93 -1.10 -12.52 -0.78
N GLY A 94 -0.96 -11.20 -0.75
CA GLY A 94 -1.94 -10.30 -1.38
C GLY A 94 -2.98 -9.74 -0.42
N GLN A 95 -3.00 -10.16 0.85
CA GLN A 95 -3.96 -9.65 1.83
C GLN A 95 -3.86 -8.13 1.98
N ASN A 96 -5.01 -7.45 2.06
CA ASN A 96 -5.10 -6.03 2.41
C ASN A 96 -4.22 -5.10 1.54
N GLY A 97 -4.13 -5.41 0.24
CA GLY A 97 -3.39 -4.63 -0.75
C GLY A 97 -4.02 -3.26 -1.05
N MET A 98 -3.66 -2.73 -2.22
CA MET A 98 -4.20 -1.48 -2.75
C MET A 98 -4.76 -1.72 -4.15
N ALA A 99 -5.80 -0.99 -4.52
CA ALA A 99 -6.37 -1.01 -5.85
C ALA A 99 -6.81 0.39 -6.28
N ILE A 100 -6.57 0.73 -7.55
CA ILE A 100 -7.00 1.97 -8.18
C ILE A 100 -8.09 1.64 -9.20
N LEU A 101 -9.20 2.38 -9.13
CA LEU A 101 -10.24 2.39 -10.15
C LEU A 101 -10.32 3.80 -10.74
N SER A 102 -10.32 3.90 -12.06
CA SER A 102 -10.31 5.18 -12.76
C SER A 102 -11.26 5.16 -13.95
N ARG A 103 -11.95 6.28 -14.16
CA ARG A 103 -12.70 6.56 -15.40
C ARG A 103 -11.77 6.95 -16.55
N PHE A 104 -10.56 7.38 -16.24
CA PHE A 104 -9.54 7.83 -17.18
C PHE A 104 -8.42 6.78 -17.36
N PRO A 105 -7.77 6.73 -18.54
CA PRO A 105 -6.69 5.78 -18.81
C PRO A 105 -5.55 5.88 -17.80
N ILE A 106 -5.04 4.70 -17.42
CA ILE A 106 -3.86 4.56 -16.58
C ILE A 106 -2.66 4.31 -17.50
N ASP A 107 -1.64 5.15 -17.42
CA ASP A 107 -0.40 4.98 -18.16
C ASP A 107 0.48 3.93 -17.46
N ARG A 108 0.26 2.67 -17.84
CA ARG A 108 0.91 1.51 -17.20
C ARG A 108 2.41 1.45 -17.47
N ASP A 109 2.84 1.93 -18.64
CA ASP A 109 4.23 1.82 -19.08
C ASP A 109 5.14 2.74 -18.28
N ASN A 110 4.58 3.80 -17.70
CA ASN A 110 5.31 4.78 -16.90
C ASN A 110 5.09 4.62 -15.38
N VAL A 111 4.41 3.58 -14.89
CA VAL A 111 4.27 3.38 -13.44
C VAL A 111 5.64 3.21 -12.78
N GLN A 112 5.88 3.93 -11.69
CA GLN A 112 7.03 3.70 -10.81
C GLN A 112 6.55 2.95 -9.56
N ASP A 113 7.07 1.74 -9.36
CA ASP A 113 6.78 0.91 -8.18
C ASP A 113 7.99 0.88 -7.24
N PHE A 114 7.84 1.47 -6.06
CA PHE A 114 8.85 1.53 -5.01
C PHE A 114 8.66 0.47 -3.94
N SER A 115 7.66 -0.41 -4.08
CA SER A 115 7.31 -1.40 -3.06
C SER A 115 8.48 -2.34 -2.74
N ALA A 116 9.42 -2.54 -3.66
CA ALA A 116 10.58 -3.40 -3.45
C ALA A 116 11.78 -2.74 -2.75
N MET A 117 11.74 -1.42 -2.50
CA MET A 117 12.83 -0.70 -1.81
C MET A 117 13.09 -1.30 -0.42
N LEU A 118 14.33 -1.64 -0.14
CA LEU A 118 14.75 -2.09 1.19
C LEU A 118 14.75 -0.90 2.16
N TRP A 119 14.36 -1.13 3.40
CA TRP A 119 14.30 -0.09 4.42
C TRP A 119 15.69 0.46 4.74
N VAL A 120 16.69 -0.42 4.77
CA VAL A 120 18.10 -0.03 4.98
C VAL A 120 18.66 0.89 3.89
N ASP A 121 18.07 0.89 2.70
CA ASP A 121 18.49 1.74 1.58
C ASP A 121 17.78 3.11 1.60
N PHE A 122 16.81 3.33 2.49
CA PHE A 122 16.08 4.58 2.57
C PHE A 122 16.96 5.68 3.21
N PRO A 123 17.02 6.90 2.62
CA PRO A 123 17.85 7.97 3.17
C PRO A 123 17.49 8.33 4.62
N ASN A 124 18.48 8.29 5.52
CA ASN A 124 18.32 8.54 6.95
C ASN A 124 17.27 7.64 7.64
N ALA A 125 17.17 6.38 7.21
CA ALA A 125 16.21 5.42 7.76
C ALA A 125 16.28 5.30 9.29
N LEU A 126 15.12 5.35 9.95
CA LEU A 126 14.96 5.11 11.37
C LEU A 126 14.89 3.60 11.64
N LEU A 127 16.03 2.93 11.58
CA LEU A 127 16.07 1.47 11.76
C LEU A 127 15.85 1.08 13.24
N PRO A 128 15.09 0.01 13.53
CA PRO A 128 14.81 -0.43 14.89
C PRO A 128 16.03 -1.13 15.51
N GLU A 129 16.26 -0.85 16.78
CA GLU A 129 17.35 -1.42 17.57
C GLU A 129 16.91 -1.67 19.01
N ILE A 130 17.51 -2.67 19.66
CA ILE A 130 17.44 -2.91 21.10
C ILE A 130 18.87 -2.96 21.63
N ASP A 131 19.17 -2.17 22.67
CA ASP A 131 20.51 -2.06 23.28
C ASP A 131 21.63 -1.78 22.26
N GLY A 132 21.34 -0.95 21.25
CA GLY A 132 22.27 -0.58 20.17
C GLY A 132 22.56 -1.70 19.17
N LYS A 133 21.69 -2.72 19.09
CA LYS A 133 21.79 -3.82 18.12
C LYS A 133 20.58 -3.83 17.18
N PRO A 134 20.77 -4.11 15.88
CA PRO A 134 19.67 -4.24 14.92
C PRO A 134 18.60 -5.23 15.36
N PHE A 135 17.33 -4.82 15.28
CA PHE A 135 16.18 -5.65 15.63
C PHE A 135 15.39 -6.10 14.37
N PRO A 136 14.88 -7.35 14.33
CA PRO A 136 15.15 -8.45 15.26
C PRO A 136 16.52 -9.11 15.01
N SER A 137 17.09 -8.88 13.83
CA SER A 137 18.46 -9.28 13.48
C SER A 137 18.94 -8.46 12.29
N SER A 138 20.25 -8.37 12.08
CA SER A 138 20.81 -7.74 10.89
C SER A 138 20.31 -8.41 9.60
N GLN A 139 20.08 -9.73 9.60
CA GLN A 139 19.60 -10.43 8.42
C GLN A 139 18.15 -10.03 8.07
N ALA A 140 17.26 -10.03 9.07
CA ALA A 140 15.87 -9.61 8.90
C ALA A 140 15.78 -8.15 8.45
N LEU A 141 16.55 -7.26 9.09
CA LEU A 141 16.57 -5.84 8.78
C LEU A 141 17.05 -5.57 7.34
N ASN A 142 18.11 -6.24 6.88
CA ASN A 142 18.60 -6.13 5.51
C ASN A 142 17.63 -6.72 4.46
N ALA A 143 16.70 -7.59 4.87
CA ALA A 143 15.68 -8.14 3.97
C ALA A 143 14.37 -7.35 4.00
N GLN A 144 14.17 -6.48 5.00
CA GLN A 144 12.93 -5.76 5.22
C GLN A 144 12.74 -4.67 4.16
N ARG A 145 11.64 -4.76 3.40
CA ARG A 145 11.20 -3.66 2.52
C ARG A 145 10.63 -2.52 3.35
N LEU A 146 10.85 -1.28 2.94
CA LEU A 146 10.27 -0.10 3.61
C LEU A 146 8.74 -0.16 3.59
N SER A 147 8.17 -0.27 2.40
CA SER A 147 6.71 -0.30 2.22
C SER A 147 6.09 -1.56 2.86
N THR A 148 5.10 -1.42 3.73
CA THR A 148 4.33 -2.55 4.28
C THR A 148 3.34 -3.10 3.26
N THR A 149 2.71 -2.21 2.49
CA THR A 149 1.76 -2.57 1.43
C THR A 149 2.35 -2.26 0.06
N GLY A 150 2.63 -0.99 -0.22
CA GLY A 150 3.27 -0.53 -1.45
C GLY A 150 3.36 1.00 -1.52
N HIS A 151 4.23 1.49 -2.41
CA HIS A 151 4.41 2.90 -2.75
C HIS A 151 4.48 3.03 -4.27
N TRP A 152 3.49 3.66 -4.89
CA TRP A 152 3.35 3.72 -6.34
C TRP A 152 3.21 5.14 -6.83
N VAL A 153 3.85 5.46 -7.95
CA VAL A 153 3.52 6.63 -8.77
C VAL A 153 2.76 6.11 -9.98
N VAL A 154 1.47 6.44 -10.07
CA VAL A 154 0.56 5.95 -11.12
C VAL A 154 0.06 7.14 -11.94
N PRO A 155 0.55 7.33 -13.17
CA PRO A 155 0.09 8.43 -14.02
C PRO A 155 -1.29 8.12 -14.62
N ILE A 156 -2.17 9.13 -14.58
CA ILE A 156 -3.52 9.06 -15.14
C ILE A 156 -3.65 10.12 -16.24
N THR A 157 -4.07 9.69 -17.42
CA THR A 157 -4.24 10.56 -18.59
C THR A 157 -5.61 11.22 -18.56
N LEU A 158 -5.66 12.51 -18.19
CA LEU A 158 -6.86 13.33 -18.22
C LEU A 158 -6.96 14.11 -19.56
N PRO A 159 -8.14 14.64 -19.92
CA PRO A 159 -8.27 15.52 -21.09
C PRO A 159 -7.37 16.76 -21.06
N ALA A 160 -7.04 17.25 -19.86
CA ALA A 160 -6.21 18.45 -19.66
C ALA A 160 -4.70 18.14 -19.49
N GLY A 161 -4.31 16.87 -19.53
CA GLY A 161 -2.94 16.42 -19.29
C GLY A 161 -2.86 15.27 -18.29
N THR A 162 -1.64 14.96 -17.84
CA THR A 162 -1.41 13.84 -16.92
C THR A 162 -1.43 14.33 -15.46
N ILE A 163 -2.05 13.55 -14.58
CA ILE A 163 -1.91 13.70 -13.13
C ILE A 163 -1.23 12.46 -12.53
N ASN A 164 -0.26 12.67 -11.65
CA ASN A 164 0.48 11.58 -11.01
C ASN A 164 -0.15 11.25 -9.65
N LEU A 165 -0.59 10.01 -9.48
CA LEU A 165 -1.08 9.50 -8.19
C LEU A 165 0.09 8.95 -7.38
N LEU A 166 0.41 9.58 -6.25
CA LEU A 166 1.40 9.10 -5.27
C LEU A 166 0.65 8.29 -4.22
N ALA A 167 0.49 6.99 -4.50
CA ALA A 167 -0.38 6.08 -3.77
C ALA A 167 0.38 5.22 -2.76
N PHE A 168 -0.10 5.14 -1.52
CA PHE A 168 0.51 4.30 -0.49
C PHE A 168 -0.46 3.82 0.60
N HIS A 169 -0.04 2.79 1.33
CA HIS A 169 -0.73 2.28 2.52
C HIS A 169 0.32 1.83 3.54
N ALA A 170 0.59 2.73 4.49
CA ALA A 170 1.61 2.59 5.52
C ALA A 170 1.20 1.62 6.63
N THR A 171 2.16 1.22 7.44
CA THR A 171 1.94 0.35 8.61
C THR A 171 1.28 1.15 9.74
N PRO A 172 0.35 0.58 10.52
CA PRO A 172 -0.06 1.21 11.78
C PRO A 172 1.16 1.37 12.69
N PRO A 173 1.35 2.51 13.38
CA PRO A 173 2.53 2.81 14.21
C PRO A 173 2.44 2.17 15.61
N VAL A 174 1.89 0.97 15.70
CA VAL A 174 1.55 0.28 16.96
C VAL A 174 1.77 -1.23 16.82
N PHE A 175 1.60 -1.98 17.92
CA PHE A 175 1.72 -3.45 17.99
C PHE A 175 3.17 -3.98 18.01
N ASP A 176 4.05 -3.23 18.65
CA ASP A 176 5.48 -3.44 18.89
C ASP A 176 5.87 -3.17 20.36
N GLY A 177 7.13 -3.46 20.69
CA GLY A 177 7.74 -3.19 22.00
C GLY A 177 8.67 -1.98 21.98
N ASP A 178 9.63 -1.96 22.91
CA ASP A 178 10.59 -0.86 23.08
C ASP A 178 11.45 -0.56 21.83
N GLU A 179 11.52 -1.49 20.88
CA GLU A 179 12.20 -1.28 19.59
C GLU A 179 11.53 -0.21 18.70
N ASP A 180 10.24 0.05 18.92
CA ASP A 180 9.39 0.96 18.14
C ASP A 180 9.52 0.74 16.62
N ARG A 181 9.43 -0.51 16.19
CA ARG A 181 9.68 -0.87 14.79
C ARG A 181 8.59 -0.32 13.88
N ASN A 182 7.33 -0.40 14.29
CA ASN A 182 6.20 0.03 13.47
C ASN A 182 6.05 1.55 13.46
N GLY A 183 6.30 2.25 14.56
CA GLY A 183 6.33 3.73 14.58
C GLY A 183 7.42 4.28 13.67
N LYS A 184 8.67 3.79 13.83
CA LYS A 184 9.78 4.19 12.95
C LYS A 184 9.54 3.85 11.47
N ARG A 185 9.00 2.67 11.19
CA ARG A 185 8.68 2.27 9.80
C ARG A 185 7.58 3.15 9.22
N ASN A 186 6.55 3.46 9.99
CA ASN A 186 5.48 4.36 9.57
C ASN A 186 6.04 5.75 9.22
N HIS A 187 6.89 6.32 10.08
CA HIS A 187 7.57 7.58 9.82
C HIS A 187 8.28 7.57 8.46
N ASP A 188 9.08 6.54 8.19
CA ASP A 188 9.84 6.45 6.94
C ASP A 188 8.94 6.18 5.73
N GLU A 189 7.84 5.44 5.89
CA GLU A 189 6.82 5.28 4.86
C GLU A 189 6.13 6.61 4.52
N VAL A 190 5.83 7.47 5.50
CA VAL A 190 5.20 8.78 5.26
C VAL A 190 6.20 9.76 4.64
N THR A 191 7.42 9.83 5.19
CA THR A 191 8.47 10.74 4.69
C THR A 191 9.06 10.31 3.36
N PHE A 192 8.78 9.09 2.90
CA PHE A 192 9.12 8.61 1.56
C PHE A 192 8.76 9.62 0.47
N TRP A 193 7.56 10.20 0.52
CA TRP A 193 7.10 11.13 -0.50
C TRP A 193 7.90 12.44 -0.52
N ILE A 194 8.36 12.91 0.64
CA ILE A 194 9.25 14.08 0.71
C ILE A 194 10.59 13.74 0.04
N SER A 195 11.18 12.59 0.36
CA SER A 195 12.43 12.14 -0.26
C SER A 195 12.30 11.94 -1.78
N TYR A 196 11.17 11.42 -2.27
CA TYR A 196 10.88 11.29 -3.69
C TYR A 196 10.77 12.66 -4.38
N LEU A 197 9.95 13.56 -3.84
CA LEU A 197 9.69 14.89 -4.43
C LEU A 197 10.94 15.79 -4.40
N ASP A 198 11.80 15.65 -3.38
CA ASP A 198 13.09 16.34 -3.30
C ASP A 198 14.17 15.73 -4.23
N GLY A 199 13.86 14.62 -4.93
CA GLY A 199 14.82 13.95 -5.81
C GLY A 199 15.96 13.25 -5.08
N LYS A 200 15.75 12.82 -3.83
CA LYS A 200 16.75 12.11 -3.02
C LYS A 200 16.80 10.61 -3.30
N LEU A 201 15.85 10.07 -4.06
CA LEU A 201 15.80 8.67 -4.44
C LEU A 201 16.48 8.44 -5.79
N GLN A 202 16.85 7.18 -6.08
CA GLN A 202 17.50 6.81 -7.35
C GLN A 202 16.61 7.06 -8.58
N ILE A 203 15.30 6.90 -8.42
CA ILE A 203 14.32 7.20 -9.47
C ILE A 203 13.84 8.64 -9.26
N PRO A 204 14.02 9.53 -10.25
CA PRO A 204 13.66 10.93 -10.11
C PRO A 204 12.13 11.12 -10.08
N PRO A 205 11.66 12.23 -9.47
CA PRO A 205 10.25 12.55 -9.43
C PRO A 205 9.69 12.81 -10.83
N MET A 206 8.51 12.27 -11.08
CA MET A 206 7.73 12.61 -12.25
C MET A 206 7.39 14.09 -12.24
N GLN A 207 7.56 14.73 -13.39
CA GLN A 207 7.22 16.13 -13.58
C GLN A 207 5.71 16.29 -13.74
N GLY A 208 5.20 17.47 -13.38
CA GLY A 208 3.79 17.82 -13.53
C GLY A 208 2.98 17.69 -12.24
N PRO A 209 1.65 17.90 -12.33
CA PRO A 209 0.78 17.90 -11.17
C PRO A 209 0.66 16.50 -10.56
N PHE A 210 0.54 16.46 -9.24
CA PHE A 210 0.40 15.20 -8.50
C PHE A 210 -0.61 15.33 -7.36
N VAL A 211 -1.08 14.17 -6.90
CA VAL A 211 -1.89 14.03 -5.69
C VAL A 211 -1.28 12.91 -4.85
N ILE A 212 -1.02 13.19 -3.57
CA ILE A 212 -0.70 12.15 -2.59
C ILE A 212 -2.02 11.63 -2.03
N LEU A 213 -2.22 10.32 -2.08
CA LEU A 213 -3.43 9.66 -1.60
C LEU A 213 -3.05 8.31 -0.99
N GLY A 214 -3.64 7.99 0.14
CA GLY A 214 -3.25 6.78 0.85
C GLY A 214 -3.79 6.71 2.25
N ASN A 215 -3.46 5.61 2.92
CA ASN A 215 -3.66 5.49 4.35
C ASN A 215 -2.28 5.62 5.01
N ALA A 216 -2.04 6.78 5.61
CA ALA A 216 -0.82 7.06 6.36
C ALA A 216 -0.80 6.35 7.73
N ASN A 217 -1.96 5.93 8.26
CA ASN A 217 -2.12 5.50 9.66
C ASN A 217 -1.49 6.47 10.68
N LEU A 218 -1.42 7.75 10.34
CA LEU A 218 -0.78 8.80 11.11
C LEU A 218 -1.77 9.97 11.24
N ASP A 219 -2.63 9.89 12.25
CA ASP A 219 -3.55 10.98 12.58
C ASP A 219 -2.79 12.06 13.37
N PRO A 220 -2.77 13.32 12.90
CA PRO A 220 -1.99 14.39 13.55
C PRO A 220 -2.55 14.84 14.91
N HIS A 221 -3.72 14.37 15.30
CA HIS A 221 -4.39 14.74 16.55
C HIS A 221 -4.60 13.54 17.47
N ASP A 222 -4.99 12.39 16.91
CA ASP A 222 -5.45 11.22 17.67
C ASP A 222 -4.65 9.94 17.32
N GLY A 223 -3.44 10.08 16.76
CA GLY A 223 -2.55 8.97 16.41
C GLY A 223 -1.54 8.63 17.51
N ASP A 224 -1.12 7.35 17.56
CA ASP A 224 -0.01 6.87 18.38
C ASP A 224 1.37 7.03 17.70
N GLY A 225 1.43 7.85 16.64
CA GLY A 225 2.63 8.11 15.83
C GLY A 225 2.88 9.60 15.64
#